data_AF-A0A1M6U3G1-F1
#
_entry.id   AF-A0A1M6U3G1-F1
#
_cell.length_a   1.000
_cell.length_b   1.000
_cell.length_c   1.000
_cell.angle_alpha   90.00
_cell.angle_beta   90.00
_cell.angle_gamma   90.00
#
_symmetry.space_group_name_H-M   'P 1'
#
loop_
_entity.id
_entity.type
_entity.pdbx_description
1 polymer ?
#
loop_
_entity_poly.entity_id
_entity_poly.type
_entity_poly.pdbx_seq_one_letter_code
_entity_poly.pdbx_strand_id
1 'polypeptide(L)'
;MELTPRDKDKLLLFTAGLLAERRRDRGLRLNYPEAMALISCWIMEGARDGRSVAELMSEGREVLGRDDVMEGVAEMIDQVQVEATFPDGTKLVTIHDPIV
;
A
#
# COMPACT_ATOMS: atom_id res chain seq x y z
N MET A 1 4.33 -22.34 11.43
CA MET A 1 5.01 -21.18 10.82
C MET A 1 5.82 -20.52 11.93
N GLU A 2 7.10 -20.24 11.67
CA GLU A 2 7.97 -19.49 12.60
C GLU A 2 7.94 -18.01 12.20
N LEU A 3 6.82 -17.35 12.46
CA LEU A 3 6.61 -15.95 12.06
C LEU A 3 7.42 -15.01 12.96
N THR A 4 8.29 -14.23 12.34
CA THR A 4 9.02 -13.15 13.00
C THR A 4 8.05 -12.04 13.45
N PRO A 5 8.43 -11.16 14.38
CA PRO A 5 7.61 -9.99 14.74
C PRO A 5 7.21 -9.16 13.51
N ARG A 6 8.15 -8.97 12.59
CA ARG A 6 7.94 -8.26 11.33
C ARG A 6 6.89 -8.93 10.44
N ASP A 7 6.87 -10.25 10.36
CA ASP A 7 5.85 -10.97 9.58
C ASP A 7 4.46 -10.74 10.17
N LYS A 8 4.35 -10.70 11.50
CA LYS A 8 3.10 -10.41 12.19
C LYS A 8 2.63 -8.97 11.95
N ASP A 9 3.54 -8.00 11.94
CA ASP A 9 3.21 -6.61 11.63
C ASP A 9 2.68 -6.46 10.19
N LYS A 10 3.27 -7.18 9.24
CA LYS A 10 2.75 -7.23 7.86
C LYS A 10 1.37 -7.86 7.75
N LEU A 11 1.05 -8.85 8.59
CA LEU A 11 -0.30 -9.42 8.66
C LEU A 11 -1.32 -8.42 9.22
N LEU A 12 -0.93 -7.58 10.18
CA LEU A 12 -1.79 -6.49 10.67
C LEU A 12 -2.02 -5.45 9.58
N LEU A 13 -0.96 -5.06 8.85
CA LEU A 13 -1.05 -4.16 7.70
C LEU A 13 -1.97 -4.72 6.61
N PHE A 14 -1.82 -6.00 6.28
CA PHE A 14 -2.70 -6.70 5.34
C PHE A 14 -4.17 -6.67 5.78
N THR A 15 -4.43 -6.90 7.07
CA THR A 15 -5.79 -6.86 7.62
C THR A 15 -6.41 -5.46 7.49
N ALA A 16 -5.61 -4.40 7.72
CA ALA A 16 -6.05 -3.03 7.52
C ALA A 16 -6.32 -2.72 6.03
N GLY A 17 -5.47 -3.20 5.12
CA GLY A 17 -5.66 -3.07 3.68
C GLY A 17 -6.93 -3.76 3.18
N LEU A 18 -7.20 -4.99 3.66
CA LEU A 18 -8.43 -5.72 3.33
C LEU A 18 -9.69 -5.00 3.84
N LEU A 19 -9.61 -4.37 5.01
CA LEU A 19 -10.71 -3.53 5.52
C LEU A 19 -10.94 -2.30 4.63
N ALA A 20 -9.86 -1.64 4.20
CA ALA A 20 -9.90 -0.48 3.30
C ALA A 20 -10.47 -0.86 1.93
N GLU A 21 -10.00 -1.95 1.32
CA GLU A 21 -10.51 -2.46 0.05
C GLU A 21 -12.02 -2.69 0.12
N ARG A 22 -12.50 -3.41 1.13
CA ARG A 22 -13.95 -3.65 1.33
C ARG A 22 -14.74 -2.37 1.52
N ARG A 23 -14.16 -1.29 2.08
CA ARG A 23 -14.82 0.01 2.23
C ARG A 23 -14.90 0.71 0.88
N ARG A 24 -13.81 0.74 0.12
CA ARG A 24 -13.75 1.29 -1.24
C ARG A 24 -14.74 0.60 -2.17
N ASP A 25 -14.84 -0.73 -2.13
CA ASP A 25 -15.75 -1.51 -2.98
C ASP A 25 -17.23 -1.22 -2.71
N ARG A 26 -17.56 -0.65 -1.53
CA ARG A 26 -18.90 -0.14 -1.21
C ARG A 26 -19.12 1.32 -1.63
N GLY A 27 -18.15 1.94 -2.29
CA GLY A 27 -18.17 3.33 -2.72
C GLY A 27 -17.83 4.34 -1.62
N LEU A 28 -17.19 3.92 -0.52
CA LEU A 28 -16.74 4.86 0.51
C LEU A 28 -15.39 5.47 0.11
N ARG A 29 -15.28 6.79 0.23
CA ARG A 29 -14.00 7.49 0.15
C ARG A 29 -13.13 7.13 1.36
N LEU A 30 -11.90 6.72 1.10
CA LEU A 30 -10.97 6.22 2.12
C LEU A 30 -10.38 7.36 2.95
N ASN A 31 -10.19 7.11 4.24
CA ASN A 31 -9.43 8.01 5.11
C ASN A 31 -7.92 7.74 5.03
N TYR A 32 -7.12 8.53 5.77
CA TYR A 32 -5.66 8.44 5.80
C TYR A 32 -5.11 7.02 6.07
N PRO A 33 -5.44 6.33 7.18
CA PRO A 33 -4.87 5.00 7.43
C PRO A 33 -5.36 3.94 6.44
N GLU A 34 -6.55 4.08 5.88
CA GLU A 34 -7.08 3.17 4.85
C GLU A 34 -6.31 3.30 3.54
N ALA A 35 -6.07 4.53 3.07
CA ALA A 35 -5.31 4.78 1.85
C ALA A 35 -3.87 4.27 2.00
N MET A 36 -3.21 4.60 3.13
CA MET A 36 -1.87 4.09 3.46
C MET A 36 -1.82 2.57 3.44
N ALA A 37 -2.77 1.89 4.09
CA ALA A 37 -2.81 0.44 4.20
C ALA A 37 -3.07 -0.23 2.84
N LEU A 38 -3.99 0.31 2.04
CA LEU A 38 -4.34 -0.23 0.73
C LEU A 38 -3.15 -0.16 -0.23
N ILE A 39 -2.52 1.02 -0.37
CA ILE A 39 -1.33 1.19 -1.22
C ILE A 39 -0.19 0.28 -0.73
N SER A 40 0.00 0.20 0.59
CA SER A 40 1.00 -0.68 1.20
C SER A 40 0.79 -2.16 0.85
N CYS A 41 -0.46 -2.64 0.87
CA CYS A 41 -0.78 -4.00 0.48
C CYS A 41 -0.51 -4.25 -1.00
N TRP A 42 -0.87 -3.30 -1.86
CA TRP A 42 -0.58 -3.37 -3.28
C TRP A 42 0.93 -3.50 -3.56
N ILE A 43 1.78 -2.77 -2.83
CA ILE A 43 3.24 -2.92 -2.92
C ILE A 43 3.67 -4.33 -2.52
N MET A 44 3.15 -4.84 -1.39
CA MET A 44 3.54 -6.16 -0.88
C MET A 44 3.18 -7.29 -1.85
N GLU A 45 1.97 -7.24 -2.43
CA GLU A 45 1.53 -8.21 -3.42
C GLU A 45 2.31 -8.08 -4.73
N GLY A 46 2.58 -6.86 -5.20
CA GLY A 46 3.39 -6.65 -6.40
C GLY A 46 4.83 -7.17 -6.26
N ALA A 47 5.44 -7.01 -5.07
CA ALA A 47 6.74 -7.62 -4.77
C ALA A 47 6.67 -9.15 -4.77
N ARG A 48 5.56 -9.71 -4.25
CA ARG A 48 5.32 -11.15 -4.24
C ARG A 48 5.12 -11.71 -5.66
N ASP A 49 4.52 -10.94 -6.55
CA ASP A 49 4.35 -11.25 -7.98
C ASP A 49 5.66 -11.16 -8.77
N GLY A 50 6.73 -10.67 -8.15
CA GLY A 50 8.06 -10.56 -8.77
C GLY A 50 8.24 -9.29 -9.61
N ARG A 51 7.36 -8.30 -9.45
CA ARG A 51 7.54 -6.97 -10.05
C ARG A 51 8.79 -6.30 -9.49
N SER A 52 9.42 -5.46 -10.28
CA SER A 52 10.58 -4.69 -9.87
C SER A 52 10.20 -3.55 -8.93
N VAL A 53 11.16 -3.10 -8.11
CA VAL A 53 10.98 -1.91 -7.27
C VAL A 53 10.60 -0.69 -8.12
N ALA A 54 11.21 -0.54 -9.30
CA ALA A 54 10.94 0.58 -10.20
C ALA A 54 9.50 0.59 -10.71
N GLU A 55 8.96 -0.56 -11.12
CA GLU A 55 7.55 -0.69 -11.55
C GLU A 55 6.59 -0.36 -10.41
N LEU A 56 6.86 -0.83 -9.20
CA LEU A 56 6.01 -0.52 -8.03
C LEU A 56 6.07 0.96 -7.65
N MET A 57 7.23 1.62 -7.80
CA MET A 57 7.36 3.05 -7.57
C MET A 57 6.59 3.89 -8.60
N SER A 58 6.55 3.46 -9.87
CA SER A 58 5.85 4.20 -10.92
C SER A 58 4.34 3.96 -10.91
N GLU A 59 3.92 2.69 -10.91
CA GLU A 59 2.50 2.33 -11.02
C GLU A 59 1.76 2.48 -9.69
N GLY A 60 2.49 2.59 -8.57
CA GLY A 60 1.89 2.80 -7.26
C GLY A 60 1.06 4.09 -7.13
N ARG A 61 1.29 5.07 -8.04
CA ARG A 61 0.51 6.31 -8.15
C ARG A 61 -0.85 6.14 -8.83
N GLU A 62 -1.08 5.00 -9.47
CA GLU A 62 -2.31 4.68 -10.19
C GLU A 62 -3.30 3.88 -9.33
N VAL A 63 -2.92 3.55 -8.09
CA VAL A 63 -3.68 2.67 -7.19
C VAL A 63 -4.90 3.36 -6.59
N LEU A 64 -4.78 4.65 -6.27
CA LEU A 64 -5.86 5.47 -5.73
C LEU A 64 -5.79 6.86 -6.36
N GLY A 65 -6.92 7.33 -6.88
CA GLY A 65 -7.10 8.71 -7.29
C GLY A 65 -7.65 9.59 -6.16
N ARG A 66 -7.66 10.91 -6.38
CA ARG A 66 -8.27 11.88 -5.44
C ARG A 66 -9.75 11.61 -5.12
N ASP A 67 -10.48 11.00 -6.05
CA ASP A 67 -11.88 10.66 -5.87
C ASP A 67 -12.08 9.46 -4.93
N ASP A 68 -11.06 8.60 -4.77
CA ASP A 68 -11.12 7.42 -3.92
C ASP A 68 -10.88 7.72 -2.43
N VAL A 69 -10.39 8.92 -2.09
CA VAL A 69 -10.00 9.30 -0.73
C VAL A 69 -10.75 10.54 -0.25
N MET A 70 -10.91 10.71 1.05
CA MET A 70 -11.56 11.90 1.64
C MET A 70 -10.77 13.19 1.32
N GLU A 71 -11.44 14.34 1.39
CA GLU A 71 -10.79 15.65 1.21
C GLU A 71 -9.60 15.84 2.15
N GLY A 72 -8.49 16.35 1.62
CA GLY A 72 -7.24 16.57 2.36
C GLY A 72 -6.36 15.34 2.51
N VAL A 73 -6.86 14.12 2.24
CA VAL A 73 -6.06 12.89 2.43
C VAL A 73 -4.90 12.80 1.43
N ALA A 74 -5.10 13.24 0.19
CA ALA A 74 -4.05 13.24 -0.82
C ALA A 74 -2.86 14.13 -0.39
N GLU A 75 -3.16 15.29 0.20
CA GLU A 75 -2.15 16.24 0.71
C GLU A 75 -1.48 15.77 2.01
N MET A 76 -2.12 14.87 2.76
CA MET A 76 -1.55 14.30 3.99
C MET A 76 -0.55 13.18 3.72
N ILE A 77 -0.58 12.56 2.53
CA ILE A 77 0.25 11.40 2.19
C ILE A 77 1.30 11.83 1.16
N ASP A 78 2.42 12.38 1.65
CA ASP A 78 3.55 12.75 0.78
C ASP A 78 4.24 11.51 0.17
N GLN A 79 4.27 10.42 0.94
CA GLN A 79 4.86 9.15 0.49
C GLN A 79 4.32 7.95 1.27
N VAL A 80 4.30 6.79 0.60
CA VAL A 80 4.08 5.48 1.22
C VAL A 80 5.37 4.69 1.14
N GLN A 81 5.82 4.16 2.29
CA GLN A 81 7.04 3.37 2.41
C GLN A 81 6.76 2.01 3.01
N VAL A 82 7.12 0.95 2.29
CA VAL A 82 6.94 -0.43 2.75
C VAL A 82 8.13 -1.28 2.33
N GLU A 83 8.64 -2.08 3.27
CA GLU A 83 9.62 -3.10 2.93
C GLU A 83 8.93 -4.43 2.57
N ALA A 84 9.08 -4.86 1.32
CA ALA A 84 8.52 -6.10 0.81
C ALA A 84 9.62 -7.10 0.42
N THR A 85 9.26 -8.38 0.37
CA THR A 85 10.19 -9.47 0.04
C THR A 85 10.07 -9.78 -1.44
N PHE A 86 11.10 -9.46 -2.21
CA PHE A 86 11.21 -9.73 -3.64
C PHE A 86 11.93 -11.08 -3.87
N PRO A 87 11.91 -11.63 -5.10
CA PRO A 87 12.65 -12.85 -5.43
C PRO A 87 14.14 -12.78 -5.11
N ASP A 88 14.73 -11.58 -5.10
CA ASP A 88 16.14 -11.32 -4.82
C ASP A 88 16.40 -10.71 -3.41
N GLY A 89 15.39 -10.71 -2.54
CA GLY A 89 15.52 -10.30 -1.14
C GLY A 89 14.60 -9.16 -0.72
N THR A 90 14.74 -8.73 0.53
CA THR A 90 13.92 -7.66 1.10
C THR A 90 14.40 -6.30 0.61
N LYS A 91 13.48 -5.47 0.10
CA LYS A 91 13.78 -4.11 -0.36
C LYS A 91 12.72 -3.13 0.14
N LEU A 92 13.15 -1.90 0.39
CA LEU A 92 12.27 -0.77 0.68
C LEU A 92 11.72 -0.21 -0.65
N VAL A 93 10.41 -0.11 -0.76
CA VAL A 93 9.72 0.60 -1.83
C VAL A 93 9.20 1.91 -1.26
N THR A 94 9.42 3.01 -1.97
CA THR A 94 8.90 4.35 -1.62
C THR A 94 8.13 4.88 -2.80
N ILE A 95 6.83 5.12 -2.64
CA ILE A 95 6.03 5.84 -3.65
C ILE A 95 5.87 7.27 -3.15
N HIS A 96 6.36 8.23 -3.91
CA HIS A 96 6.15 9.66 -3.67
C HIS A 96 4.86 10.12 -4.31
N ASP A 97 4.11 10.99 -3.64
CA ASP A 97 2.83 11.56 -4.11
C ASP A 97 1.90 10.46 -4.67
N PRO A 98 1.54 9.45 -3.87
CA PRO A 98 0.86 8.25 -4.36
C PRO A 98 -0.60 8.47 -4.76
N ILE A 99 -1.16 9.64 -4.50
CA ILE A 99 -2.56 9.99 -4.81
C ILE A 99 -2.56 11.30 -5.61
N VAL A 100 -2.84 11.18 -6.91
CA VAL A 100 -2.84 12.31 -7.86
C VAL A 100 -4.23 12.62 -8.42
#